data_AF-B7KKC4-F1
#
_entry.id   AF-B7KKC4-F1
#
_cell.length_a   1.000
_cell.length_b   1.000
_cell.length_c   1.000
_cell.angle_alpha   90.00
_cell.angle_beta   90.00
_cell.angle_gamma   90.00
#
_symmetry.space_group_name_H-M   'P 1'
#
loop_
_entity.id
_entity.type
_entity.pdbx_description
1 polymer ?
#
loop_
_entity_poly.entity_id
_entity_poly.type
_entity_poly.pdbx_seq_one_letter_code
_entity_poly.pdbx_strand_id
1 'polypeptide(L)'
;MSEAKENLLGTLGNIDQMLQNTRQTVQQELEQFRLNYQSALQEFFSEQNNLLNETLGQQREGLSQVVTNLQDTFNEEAIKRQQMTEQLDESLDKIQKTVQVVNNLASAIGMNSSERLGQLQELARTIGNEAHRVEKAYQAMTDQFSETLRLSNEQLNNYLKQAQESYSYSFKEADQATAQWCQQLNKTSYSLMDVAKYLVAAADDLNMKSYTNNGKESNQ
;
A
#
# COMPACT_ATOMS: atom_id res chain seq x y z
N MET A 1 14.26 -4.42 -81.12
CA MET A 1 13.48 -5.45 -80.40
C MET A 1 14.29 -6.23 -79.35
N SER A 2 15.57 -6.56 -79.56
CA SER A 2 16.39 -7.25 -78.54
C SER A 2 16.64 -6.40 -77.30
N GLU A 3 17.05 -5.13 -77.47
CA GLU A 3 17.33 -4.20 -76.35
C GLU A 3 16.13 -3.90 -75.46
N ALA A 4 14.93 -3.72 -76.02
CA ALA A 4 13.72 -3.46 -75.22
C ALA A 4 13.34 -4.68 -74.36
N LYS A 5 13.50 -5.89 -74.90
CA LYS A 5 13.26 -7.14 -74.18
C LYS A 5 14.28 -7.38 -73.06
N GLU A 6 15.55 -7.08 -73.34
CA GLU A 6 16.66 -7.24 -72.40
C GLU A 6 16.58 -6.21 -71.26
N ASN A 7 16.22 -4.96 -71.57
CA ASN A 7 15.93 -3.93 -70.58
C ASN A 7 14.68 -4.27 -69.74
N LEU A 8 13.62 -4.80 -70.34
CA LEU A 8 12.42 -5.23 -69.60
C LEU A 8 12.73 -6.39 -68.65
N LEU A 9 13.50 -7.38 -69.11
CA LEU A 9 13.95 -8.51 -68.27
C LEU A 9 14.86 -8.05 -67.13
N GLY A 10 15.78 -7.12 -67.39
CA GLY A 10 16.61 -6.51 -66.35
C GLY A 10 15.79 -5.71 -65.32
N THR A 11 14.77 -4.99 -65.79
CA THR A 11 13.88 -4.20 -64.92
C THR A 11 12.99 -5.12 -64.06
N LEU A 12 12.42 -6.18 -64.64
CA LEU A 12 11.65 -7.20 -63.92
C LEU A 12 12.51 -7.94 -62.88
N GLY A 13 13.75 -8.29 -63.21
CA GLY A 13 14.69 -8.91 -62.26
C GLY A 13 15.04 -7.97 -61.10
N ASN A 14 15.23 -6.67 -61.37
CA ASN A 14 15.46 -5.67 -60.33
C ASN A 14 14.22 -5.44 -59.45
N ILE A 15 13.02 -5.48 -60.02
CA ILE A 15 11.76 -5.38 -59.27
C ILE A 15 11.59 -6.58 -58.33
N ASP A 16 11.84 -7.79 -58.83
CA ASP A 16 11.73 -9.00 -58.02
C ASP A 16 12.75 -8.97 -56.87
N GLN A 17 14.00 -8.57 -57.14
CA GLN A 17 15.02 -8.41 -56.11
C GLN A 17 14.64 -7.35 -55.07
N MET A 18 14.07 -6.22 -55.50
CA MET A 18 13.62 -5.18 -54.58
C MET A 18 12.45 -5.66 -53.71
N LEU A 19 11.43 -6.30 -54.30
CA LEU A 19 10.31 -6.88 -53.57
C LEU A 19 10.75 -7.96 -52.58
N GLN A 20 11.73 -8.79 -52.96
CA GLN A 20 12.28 -9.80 -52.05
C GLN A 20 13.04 -9.17 -50.89
N ASN A 21 13.90 -8.20 -51.15
CA ASN A 21 14.63 -7.46 -50.10
C ASN A 21 13.63 -6.76 -49.17
N THR A 22 12.61 -6.13 -49.73
CA THR A 22 11.55 -5.45 -49.00
C THR A 22 10.77 -6.40 -48.09
N ARG A 23 10.31 -7.55 -48.61
CA ARG A 23 9.64 -8.59 -47.83
C ARG A 23 10.52 -9.05 -46.67
N GLN A 24 11.81 -9.24 -46.93
CA GLN A 24 12.76 -9.69 -45.91
C GLN A 24 12.95 -8.63 -44.82
N THR A 25 13.10 -7.36 -45.17
CA THR A 25 13.17 -6.24 -44.21
C THR A 25 11.89 -6.13 -43.38
N VAL A 26 10.71 -6.21 -44.00
CA VAL A 26 9.44 -6.15 -43.26
C VAL A 26 9.28 -7.33 -42.30
N GLN A 27 9.68 -8.54 -42.71
CA GLN A 27 9.68 -9.70 -41.83
C GLN A 27 10.62 -9.52 -40.64
N GLN A 28 11.82 -8.96 -40.87
CA GLN A 28 12.78 -8.67 -39.81
C GLN A 28 12.24 -7.62 -38.83
N GLU A 29 11.67 -6.53 -39.33
CA GLU A 29 11.12 -5.45 -38.49
C GLU A 29 9.88 -5.91 -37.70
N LEU A 30 9.00 -6.73 -38.29
CA LEU A 30 7.85 -7.30 -37.58
C LEU A 30 8.27 -8.30 -36.51
N GLU A 31 9.30 -9.11 -36.78
CA GLU A 31 9.83 -10.04 -35.78
C GLU A 31 10.54 -9.28 -34.65
N GLN A 32 11.31 -8.25 -34.98
CA GLN A 32 11.93 -7.38 -33.98
C GLN A 32 10.86 -6.64 -33.15
N PHE A 33 9.78 -6.18 -33.77
CA PHE A 33 8.62 -5.62 -33.08
C PHE A 33 8.02 -6.63 -32.10
N ARG A 34 7.74 -7.86 -32.57
CA ARG A 34 7.14 -8.92 -31.75
C ARG A 34 8.01 -9.22 -30.53
N LEU A 35 9.32 -9.37 -30.72
CA LEU A 35 10.27 -9.65 -29.65
C LEU A 35 10.37 -8.48 -28.65
N ASN A 36 10.48 -7.25 -29.14
CA ASN A 36 10.55 -6.06 -28.30
C ASN A 36 9.25 -5.87 -27.49
N TYR A 37 8.10 -6.07 -28.13
CA TYR A 37 6.80 -5.98 -27.47
C TYR A 37 6.62 -7.06 -26.40
N GLN A 38 7.02 -8.29 -26.70
CA GLN A 38 6.98 -9.39 -25.73
C GLN A 38 7.89 -9.12 -24.52
N SER A 39 9.12 -8.64 -24.75
CA SER A 39 10.04 -8.28 -23.68
C SER A 39 9.49 -7.15 -22.81
N ALA A 40 8.98 -6.08 -23.43
CA ALA A 40 8.42 -4.95 -22.71
C ALA A 40 7.17 -5.30 -21.90
N LEU A 41 6.30 -6.20 -22.39
CA LEU A 41 5.16 -6.70 -21.62
C LEU A 41 5.63 -7.51 -20.41
N GLN A 42 6.63 -8.35 -20.59
CA GLN A 42 7.14 -9.18 -19.50
C GLN A 42 7.79 -8.33 -18.41
N GLU A 43 8.52 -7.29 -18.80
CA GLU A 43 9.10 -6.29 -17.89
C GLU A 43 7.99 -5.51 -17.15
N PHE A 44 7.00 -4.99 -17.87
CA PHE A 44 5.86 -4.27 -17.26
C PHE A 44 5.10 -5.11 -16.23
N PHE A 45 4.75 -6.35 -16.55
CA PHE A 45 4.06 -7.22 -15.59
C PHE A 45 4.95 -7.59 -14.40
N SER A 46 6.26 -7.73 -14.62
CA SER A 46 7.21 -7.98 -13.55
C SER A 46 7.30 -6.79 -12.59
N GLU A 47 7.46 -5.57 -13.11
CA GLU A 47 7.49 -4.35 -12.31
C GLU A 47 6.19 -4.13 -11.55
N GLN A 48 5.03 -4.28 -12.22
CA GLN A 48 3.73 -4.15 -11.57
C GLN A 48 3.54 -5.19 -10.46
N ASN A 49 3.98 -6.44 -10.68
CA ASN A 49 3.86 -7.49 -9.68
C ASN A 49 4.78 -7.25 -8.48
N ASN A 50 6.00 -6.75 -8.71
CA ASN A 50 6.93 -6.38 -7.65
C ASN A 50 6.36 -5.24 -6.80
N LEU A 51 5.86 -4.19 -7.45
CA LEU A 51 5.28 -3.02 -6.78
C LEU A 51 4.04 -3.40 -5.95
N LEU A 52 3.20 -4.29 -6.49
CA LEU A 52 2.03 -4.80 -5.77
C LEU A 52 2.43 -5.64 -4.56
N ASN A 53 3.43 -6.52 -4.72
CA ASN A 53 3.96 -7.35 -3.62
C ASN A 53 4.60 -6.50 -2.52
N GLU A 54 5.39 -5.49 -2.88
CA GLU A 54 6.01 -4.59 -1.90
C GLU A 54 4.94 -3.79 -1.14
N THR A 55 3.96 -3.24 -1.86
CA THR A 55 2.87 -2.45 -1.26
C THR A 55 2.01 -3.30 -0.32
N LEU A 56 1.56 -4.48 -0.76
CA LEU A 56 0.79 -5.40 0.07
C LEU A 56 1.61 -5.96 1.24
N GLY A 57 2.91 -6.19 1.01
CA GLY A 57 3.86 -6.62 2.02
C GLY A 57 3.98 -5.60 3.14
N GLN A 58 4.27 -4.33 2.80
CA GLN A 58 4.35 -3.23 3.75
C GLN A 58 3.04 -3.01 4.51
N GLN A 59 1.89 -3.14 3.84
CA GLN A 59 0.59 -3.02 4.50
C GLN A 59 0.35 -4.15 5.50
N ARG A 60 0.67 -5.39 5.13
CA ARG A 60 0.54 -6.55 6.01
C ARG A 60 1.45 -6.41 7.22
N GLU A 61 2.70 -5.99 7.02
CA GLU A 61 3.67 -5.74 8.08
C GLU A 61 3.14 -4.66 9.05
N GLY A 62 2.69 -3.52 8.51
CA GLY A 62 2.17 -2.41 9.31
C GLY A 62 0.90 -2.79 10.09
N LEU A 63 -0.05 -3.53 9.50
CA LEU A 63 -1.22 -4.05 10.21
C LEU A 63 -0.82 -5.00 11.33
N SER A 64 0.12 -5.92 11.05
CA SER A 64 0.62 -6.85 12.05
C SER A 64 1.21 -6.09 13.24
N GLN A 65 2.00 -5.04 12.98
CA GLN A 65 2.59 -4.23 14.04
C GLN A 65 1.53 -3.50 14.88
N VAL A 66 0.52 -2.90 14.24
CA VAL A 66 -0.58 -2.23 14.97
C VAL A 66 -1.36 -3.22 15.82
N VAL A 67 -1.69 -4.40 15.29
CA VAL A 67 -2.40 -5.45 16.04
C VAL A 67 -1.59 -5.90 17.25
N THR A 68 -0.29 -6.14 17.08
CA THR A 68 0.61 -6.49 18.19
C THR A 68 0.64 -5.37 19.25
N ASN A 69 0.84 -4.12 18.84
CA ASN A 69 0.89 -3.00 19.78
C ASN A 69 -0.43 -2.83 20.55
N LEU A 70 -1.58 -3.01 19.88
CA LEU A 70 -2.89 -2.98 20.52
C LEU A 70 -3.02 -4.12 21.53
N GLN A 71 -2.60 -5.33 21.16
CA GLN A 71 -2.65 -6.48 22.04
C GLN A 71 -1.79 -6.28 23.29
N ASP A 72 -0.56 -5.79 23.13
CA ASP A 72 0.34 -5.47 24.25
C ASP A 72 -0.28 -4.40 25.17
N THR A 73 -0.84 -3.35 24.57
CA THR A 73 -1.52 -2.28 25.30
C THR A 73 -2.71 -2.80 26.12
N PHE A 74 -3.53 -3.69 25.55
CA PHE A 74 -4.65 -4.30 26.27
C PHE A 74 -4.19 -5.26 27.37
N ASN A 75 -3.10 -6.01 27.15
CA ASN A 75 -2.53 -6.87 28.18
C ASN A 75 -2.01 -6.05 29.37
N GLU A 76 -1.31 -4.94 29.11
CA GLU A 76 -0.87 -4.02 30.16
C GLU A 76 -2.03 -3.42 30.95
N GLU A 77 -3.11 -3.04 30.27
CA GLU A 77 -4.33 -2.53 30.91
C GLU A 77 -4.97 -3.59 31.82
N ALA A 78 -5.09 -4.83 31.34
CA ALA A 78 -5.66 -5.93 32.11
C ALA A 78 -4.86 -6.19 33.40
N ILE A 79 -3.53 -6.19 33.32
CA ILE A 79 -2.64 -6.35 34.47
C ILE A 79 -2.82 -5.20 35.47
N LYS A 80 -2.79 -3.95 34.99
CA LYS A 80 -2.98 -2.77 35.86
C LYS A 80 -4.36 -2.78 36.52
N ARG A 81 -5.41 -3.17 35.79
CA ARG A 81 -6.77 -3.29 36.32
C ARG A 81 -6.86 -4.38 37.41
N GLN A 82 -6.20 -5.52 37.22
CA GLN A 82 -6.12 -6.56 38.23
C GLN A 82 -5.44 -6.04 39.51
N GLN A 83 -4.26 -5.42 39.39
CA GLN A 83 -3.54 -4.85 40.53
C GLN A 83 -4.38 -3.82 41.30
N MET A 84 -5.12 -2.98 40.58
CA MET A 84 -6.01 -2.00 41.22
C MET A 84 -7.21 -2.67 41.91
N THR A 85 -7.73 -3.75 41.35
CA THR A 85 -8.83 -4.53 41.96
C THR A 85 -8.35 -5.19 43.26
N GLU A 86 -7.14 -5.75 43.27
CA GLU A 86 -6.52 -6.31 44.48
C GLU A 86 -6.33 -5.24 45.57
N GLN A 87 -5.88 -4.03 45.21
CA GLN A 87 -5.78 -2.90 46.14
C GLN A 87 -7.14 -2.46 46.69
N LEU A 88 -8.19 -2.55 45.88
CA LEU A 88 -9.58 -2.29 46.26
C LEU A 88 -10.07 -3.32 47.29
N ASP A 89 -9.84 -4.60 47.03
CA ASP A 89 -10.20 -5.70 47.94
C ASP A 89 -9.48 -5.56 49.29
N GLU A 90 -8.19 -5.22 49.30
CA GLU A 90 -7.45 -4.95 50.53
C GLU A 90 -8.04 -3.77 51.33
N SER A 91 -8.48 -2.72 50.64
CA SER A 91 -9.10 -1.56 51.29
C SER A 91 -10.47 -1.92 51.87
N LEU A 92 -11.29 -2.69 51.14
CA LEU A 92 -12.58 -3.19 51.61
C LEU A 92 -12.45 -4.13 52.83
N ASP A 93 -11.45 -5.01 52.82
CA ASP A 93 -11.17 -5.89 53.97
C ASP A 93 -10.74 -5.09 55.21
N LYS A 94 -9.92 -4.03 55.05
CA LYS A 94 -9.58 -3.12 56.14
C LYS A 94 -10.81 -2.42 56.69
N ILE A 95 -11.69 -1.89 55.84
CA ILE A 95 -12.96 -1.28 56.26
C ILE A 95 -13.78 -2.29 57.06
N GLN A 96 -13.95 -3.52 56.56
CA GLN A 96 -14.73 -4.55 57.22
C GLN A 96 -14.16 -4.91 58.60
N LYS A 97 -12.83 -5.08 58.71
CA LYS A 97 -12.14 -5.33 59.97
C LYS A 97 -12.31 -4.17 60.96
N THR A 98 -12.18 -2.93 60.51
CA THR A 98 -12.40 -1.76 61.37
C THR A 98 -13.84 -1.72 61.88
N VAL A 99 -14.83 -1.96 61.02
CA VAL A 99 -16.24 -2.03 61.42
C VAL A 99 -16.46 -3.13 62.47
N GLN A 100 -15.86 -4.31 62.29
CA GLN A 100 -15.92 -5.40 63.27
C GLN A 100 -15.29 -5.03 64.62
N VAL A 101 -14.09 -4.44 64.61
CA VAL A 101 -13.41 -4.01 65.84
C VAL A 101 -14.27 -3.00 66.61
N VAL A 102 -14.83 -2.01 65.91
CA VAL A 102 -15.69 -0.99 66.52
C VAL A 102 -16.98 -1.61 67.07
N ASN A 103 -17.60 -2.55 66.35
CA ASN A 103 -18.81 -3.22 66.80
C ASN A 103 -18.57 -4.11 68.04
N ASN A 104 -17.46 -4.85 68.04
CA ASN A 104 -17.04 -5.68 69.18
C ASN A 104 -16.70 -4.82 70.40
N LEU A 105 -16.04 -3.68 70.21
CA LEU A 105 -15.72 -2.75 71.29
C LEU A 105 -16.99 -2.12 71.88
N ALA A 106 -17.91 -1.68 71.03
CA ALA A 106 -19.20 -1.12 71.44
C ALA A 106 -20.04 -2.14 72.24
N SER A 107 -19.95 -3.42 71.87
CA SER A 107 -20.66 -4.53 72.52
C SER A 107 -20.00 -4.96 73.84
N ALA A 108 -18.67 -4.99 73.90
CA ALA A 108 -17.91 -5.49 75.05
C ALA A 108 -17.84 -4.50 76.21
N ILE A 109 -17.86 -3.19 75.94
CA ILE A 109 -17.59 -2.17 76.97
C ILE A 109 -18.87 -1.58 77.58
N GLY A 110 -20.05 -1.78 76.96
CA GLY A 110 -21.26 -1.09 77.44
C GLY A 110 -21.06 0.43 77.50
N MET A 111 -20.36 0.98 76.49
CA MET A 111 -19.79 2.32 76.51
C MET A 111 -20.82 3.39 76.89
N ASN A 112 -20.44 4.27 77.81
CA ASN A 112 -21.13 5.53 78.06
C ASN A 112 -20.98 6.48 76.86
N SER A 113 -21.90 7.43 76.69
CA SER A 113 -22.10 8.16 75.42
C SER A 113 -20.85 8.81 74.80
N SER A 114 -19.90 9.31 75.61
CA SER A 114 -18.67 9.95 75.13
C SER A 114 -17.65 8.99 74.51
N GLU A 115 -17.44 7.80 75.09
CA GLU A 115 -16.50 6.80 74.55
C GLU A 115 -17.03 6.22 73.23
N ARG A 116 -18.34 6.02 73.14
CA ARG A 116 -19.02 5.61 71.90
C ARG A 116 -18.88 6.68 70.81
N LEU A 117 -18.96 7.97 71.17
CA LEU A 117 -18.80 9.10 70.25
C LEU A 117 -17.38 9.19 69.67
N GLY A 118 -16.36 9.00 70.50
CA GLY A 118 -14.95 8.98 70.05
C GLY A 118 -14.67 7.83 69.07
N GLN A 119 -15.14 6.63 69.37
CA GLN A 119 -15.01 5.46 68.50
C GLN A 119 -15.76 5.61 67.17
N LEU A 120 -16.96 6.19 67.18
CA LEU A 120 -17.72 6.51 65.97
C LEU A 120 -17.00 7.57 65.11
N GLN A 121 -16.35 8.56 65.73
CA GLN A 121 -15.52 9.53 65.02
C GLN A 121 -14.30 8.88 64.37
N GLU A 122 -13.66 7.94 65.06
CA GLU A 122 -12.50 7.23 64.54
C GLU A 122 -12.86 6.25 63.42
N LEU A 123 -14.03 5.60 63.51
CA LEU A 123 -14.62 4.82 62.43
C LEU A 123 -14.94 5.70 61.21
N ALA A 124 -15.64 6.82 61.42
CA ALA A 124 -15.98 7.74 60.34
C ALA A 124 -14.74 8.29 59.65
N ARG A 125 -13.67 8.57 60.41
CA ARG A 125 -12.38 9.00 59.87
C ARG A 125 -11.69 7.89 59.07
N THR A 126 -11.70 6.65 59.56
CA THR A 126 -11.10 5.51 58.86
C THR A 126 -11.84 5.17 57.57
N ILE A 127 -13.17 5.09 57.63
CA ILE A 127 -14.02 4.89 56.46
C ILE A 127 -13.83 6.03 55.46
N GLY A 128 -13.79 7.28 55.93
CA GLY A 128 -13.54 8.44 55.07
C GLY A 128 -12.19 8.38 54.36
N ASN A 129 -11.13 7.95 55.07
CA ASN A 129 -9.81 7.79 54.49
C ASN A 129 -9.76 6.66 53.45
N GLU A 130 -10.38 5.51 53.73
CA GLU A 130 -10.39 4.39 52.77
C GLU A 130 -11.32 4.67 51.58
N ALA A 131 -12.47 5.31 51.78
CA ALA A 131 -13.32 5.79 50.68
C ALA A 131 -12.56 6.75 49.75
N HIS A 132 -11.75 7.65 50.32
CA HIS A 132 -10.90 8.54 49.53
C HIS A 132 -9.76 7.81 48.81
N ARG A 133 -9.21 6.74 49.40
CA ARG A 133 -8.23 5.87 48.71
C ARG A 133 -8.86 5.14 47.53
N VAL A 134 -10.07 4.60 47.70
CA VAL A 134 -10.85 3.97 46.64
C VAL A 134 -11.16 4.96 45.52
N GLU A 135 -11.63 6.17 45.85
CA GLU A 135 -11.89 7.24 44.89
C GLU A 135 -10.64 7.56 44.06
N LYS A 136 -9.47 7.72 44.72
CA LYS A 136 -8.20 7.94 44.02
C LYS A 136 -7.80 6.78 43.11
N ALA A 137 -8.00 5.53 43.55
CA ALA A 137 -7.71 4.36 42.72
C ALA A 137 -8.60 4.33 41.46
N TYR A 138 -9.90 4.58 41.61
CA TYR A 138 -10.82 4.66 40.46
C TYR A 138 -10.49 5.81 39.51
N GLN A 139 -10.11 6.96 40.06
CA GLN A 139 -9.74 8.11 39.25
C GLN A 139 -8.46 7.84 38.46
N ALA A 140 -7.44 7.27 39.10
CA ALA A 140 -6.22 6.83 38.44
C ALA A 140 -6.50 5.77 37.35
N MET A 141 -7.43 4.83 37.60
CA MET A 141 -7.85 3.84 36.58
C MET A 141 -8.46 4.53 35.36
N THR A 142 -9.36 5.48 35.59
CA THR A 142 -10.07 6.19 34.53
C THR A 142 -9.12 7.03 33.69
N ASP A 143 -8.18 7.71 34.33
CA ASP A 143 -7.16 8.52 33.67
C ASP A 143 -6.22 7.63 32.84
N GLN A 144 -5.73 6.54 33.43
CA GLN A 144 -4.87 5.57 32.74
C GLN A 144 -5.57 4.95 31.53
N PHE A 145 -6.83 4.52 31.68
CA PHE A 145 -7.61 3.93 30.60
C PHE A 145 -7.87 4.92 29.46
N SER A 146 -8.20 6.17 29.80
CA SER A 146 -8.41 7.23 28.81
C SER A 146 -7.13 7.53 28.04
N GLU A 147 -5.99 7.60 28.71
CA GLU A 147 -4.70 7.81 28.08
C GLU A 147 -4.29 6.63 27.18
N THR A 148 -4.50 5.41 27.65
CA THR A 148 -4.28 4.19 26.86
C THR A 148 -5.14 4.18 25.59
N LEU A 149 -6.43 4.51 25.68
CA LEU A 149 -7.30 4.64 24.50
C LEU A 149 -6.84 5.74 23.55
N ARG A 150 -6.33 6.86 24.09
CA ARG A 150 -5.80 7.96 23.28
C ARG A 150 -4.57 7.50 22.48
N LEU A 151 -3.60 6.88 23.14
CA LEU A 151 -2.37 6.36 22.51
C LEU A 151 -2.68 5.30 21.45
N SER A 152 -3.59 4.38 21.77
CA SER A 152 -4.08 3.35 20.84
C SER A 152 -4.69 3.97 19.58
N ASN A 153 -5.57 4.96 19.73
CA ASN A 153 -6.16 5.67 18.59
C ASN A 153 -5.12 6.45 17.79
N GLU A 154 -4.15 7.07 18.46
CA GLU A 154 -3.06 7.80 17.81
C GLU A 154 -2.21 6.87 16.93
N GLN A 155 -1.85 5.69 17.43
CA GLN A 155 -1.13 4.68 16.65
C GLN A 155 -1.94 4.19 15.45
N LEU A 156 -3.23 3.93 15.62
CA LEU A 156 -4.13 3.54 14.52
C LEU A 156 -4.19 4.64 13.44
N ASN A 157 -4.32 5.89 13.86
CA ASN A 157 -4.39 7.03 12.95
C ASN A 157 -3.08 7.21 12.16
N ASN A 158 -1.94 7.07 12.84
CA ASN A 158 -0.63 7.13 12.21
C ASN A 158 -0.45 6.02 11.17
N TYR A 159 -0.86 4.79 11.49
CA TYR A 159 -0.86 3.70 10.52
C TYR A 159 -1.74 4.00 9.31
N LEU A 160 -2.98 4.45 9.51
CA LEU A 160 -3.90 4.77 8.41
C LEU A 160 -3.32 5.85 7.49
N LYS A 161 -2.66 6.85 8.06
CA LYS A 161 -1.97 7.90 7.31
C LYS A 161 -0.80 7.35 6.50
N GLN A 162 0.07 6.54 7.11
CA GLN A 162 1.19 5.91 6.42
C GLN A 162 0.72 4.96 5.31
N ALA A 163 -0.34 4.18 5.55
CA ALA A 163 -0.94 3.32 4.55
C ALA A 163 -1.45 4.16 3.36
N GLN A 164 -2.16 5.27 3.62
CA GLN A 164 -2.62 6.18 2.58
C GLN A 164 -1.45 6.76 1.75
N GLU A 165 -0.38 7.20 2.41
CA GLU A 165 0.81 7.74 1.75
C GLU A 165 1.49 6.68 0.87
N SER A 166 1.65 5.46 1.39
CA SER A 166 2.18 4.30 0.66
C SER A 166 1.32 3.97 -0.57
N TYR A 167 -0.01 3.91 -0.43
CA TYR A 167 -0.92 3.73 -1.58
C TYR A 167 -0.73 4.82 -2.64
N SER A 168 -0.67 6.09 -2.21
CA SER A 168 -0.50 7.20 -3.16
C SER A 168 0.85 7.15 -3.88
N TYR A 169 1.91 6.71 -3.21
CA TYR A 169 3.22 6.54 -3.82
C TYR A 169 3.20 5.42 -4.86
N SER A 170 2.69 4.25 -4.49
CA SER A 170 2.60 3.09 -5.38
C SER A 170 1.74 3.37 -6.62
N PHE A 171 0.60 4.05 -6.48
CA PHE A 171 -0.20 4.46 -7.64
C PHE A 171 0.58 5.40 -8.58
N LYS A 172 1.36 6.34 -8.04
CA LYS A 172 2.19 7.23 -8.87
C LYS A 172 3.27 6.47 -9.62
N GLU A 173 3.93 5.51 -8.97
CA GLU A 173 4.95 4.70 -9.65
C GLU A 173 4.33 3.79 -10.72
N ALA A 174 3.18 3.17 -10.44
CA ALA A 174 2.44 2.39 -11.44
C ALA A 174 2.01 3.25 -12.65
N ASP A 175 1.53 4.47 -12.41
CA ASP A 175 1.20 5.43 -13.47
C ASP A 175 2.44 5.83 -14.28
N GLN A 176 3.59 6.05 -13.61
CA GLN A 176 4.84 6.39 -14.29
C GLN A 176 5.34 5.22 -15.16
N ALA A 177 5.35 4.00 -14.65
CA ALA A 177 5.70 2.81 -15.42
C ALA A 177 4.77 2.64 -16.63
N THR A 178 3.46 2.85 -16.45
CA THR A 178 2.47 2.83 -17.54
C THR A 178 2.73 3.91 -18.58
N ALA A 179 3.05 5.14 -18.15
CA ALA A 179 3.37 6.24 -19.04
C ALA A 179 4.65 5.97 -19.87
N GLN A 180 5.69 5.43 -19.24
CA GLN A 180 6.92 5.02 -19.93
C GLN A 180 6.64 3.93 -20.96
N TRP A 181 5.80 2.95 -20.63
CA TRP A 181 5.39 1.91 -21.57
C TRP A 181 4.62 2.49 -22.76
N CYS A 182 3.65 3.38 -22.52
CA CYS A 182 2.93 4.08 -23.59
C CYS A 182 3.88 4.87 -24.50
N GLN A 183 4.90 5.53 -23.94
CA GLN A 183 5.92 6.22 -24.73
C GLN A 183 6.76 5.26 -25.57
N GLN A 184 7.19 4.14 -24.99
CA GLN A 184 7.99 3.14 -25.68
C GLN A 184 7.20 2.52 -26.84
N LEU A 185 5.94 2.16 -26.60
CA LEU A 185 5.04 1.70 -27.66
C LEU A 185 4.87 2.72 -28.78
N ASN A 186 4.67 3.98 -28.42
CA ASN A 186 4.50 5.04 -29.39
C ASN A 186 5.76 5.20 -30.26
N LYS A 187 6.95 5.18 -29.65
CA LYS A 187 8.23 5.22 -30.36
C LYS A 187 8.37 4.05 -31.34
N THR A 188 8.04 2.84 -30.89
CA THR A 188 8.08 1.65 -31.75
C THR A 188 7.05 1.74 -32.89
N SER A 189 5.87 2.29 -32.64
CA SER A 189 4.84 2.51 -33.66
C SER A 189 5.33 3.49 -34.75
N TYR A 190 6.04 4.55 -34.37
CA TYR A 190 6.67 5.46 -35.33
C TYR A 190 7.72 4.77 -36.20
N SER A 191 8.59 3.95 -35.62
CA SER A 191 9.58 3.18 -36.40
C SER A 191 8.91 2.30 -37.46
N LEU A 192 7.82 1.62 -37.11
CA LEU A 192 7.03 0.82 -38.06
C LEU A 192 6.39 1.68 -39.15
N MET A 193 5.88 2.88 -38.80
CA MET A 193 5.30 3.80 -39.77
C MET A 193 6.36 4.36 -40.74
N ASP A 194 7.58 4.61 -40.27
CA ASP A 194 8.68 5.05 -41.13
C ASP A 194 9.13 3.96 -42.09
N VAL A 195 9.18 2.71 -41.63
CA VAL A 195 9.36 1.54 -42.51
C VAL A 195 8.25 1.52 -43.55
N ALA A 196 6.98 1.61 -43.15
CA ALA A 196 5.85 1.61 -44.08
C ALA A 196 5.89 2.76 -45.11
N LYS A 197 6.30 3.97 -44.71
CA LYS A 197 6.50 5.09 -45.63
C LYS A 197 7.62 4.82 -46.63
N TYR A 198 8.72 4.23 -46.18
CA TYR A 198 9.81 3.82 -47.07
C TYR A 198 9.32 2.78 -48.10
N LEU A 199 8.46 1.85 -47.69
CA LEU A 199 7.82 0.88 -48.61
C LEU A 199 6.98 1.58 -49.68
N VAL A 200 6.13 2.51 -49.27
CA VAL A 200 5.25 3.26 -50.19
C VAL A 200 6.10 4.09 -51.16
N ALA A 201 7.12 4.80 -50.67
CA ALA A 201 8.01 5.59 -51.51
C ALA A 201 8.79 4.73 -52.52
N ALA A 202 9.28 3.55 -52.10
CA ALA A 202 9.93 2.61 -53.01
C ALA A 202 8.95 2.11 -54.09
N ALA A 203 7.70 1.80 -53.73
CA ALA A 203 6.66 1.40 -54.68
C ALA A 203 6.28 2.52 -55.66
N ASP A 204 6.22 3.76 -55.19
CA ASP A 204 5.91 4.93 -56.03
C ASP A 204 7.04 5.25 -57.02
N ASP A 205 8.31 5.16 -56.58
CA ASP A 205 9.47 5.36 -57.45
C ASP A 205 9.57 4.28 -58.55
N LEU A 206 9.18 3.04 -58.22
CA LEU A 206 9.02 1.95 -59.20
C LEU A 206 7.93 2.26 -60.23
N ASN A 207 6.79 2.78 -59.78
CA ASN A 207 5.72 3.20 -60.69
C ASN A 207 6.19 4.34 -61.61
N MET A 208 6.84 5.38 -61.09
CA MET A 208 7.31 6.52 -61.90
C MET A 208 8.34 6.12 -62.98
N LYS A 209 9.23 5.17 -62.68
CA LYS A 209 10.20 4.64 -63.66
C LYS A 209 9.54 3.82 -64.77
N SER A 210 8.44 3.13 -64.48
CA SER A 210 7.67 2.42 -65.51
C SER A 210 6.97 3.38 -66.50
N TYR A 211 6.47 4.53 -66.02
CA TYR A 211 5.84 5.54 -66.88
C TYR A 211 6.83 6.31 -67.76
N THR A 212 8.04 6.59 -67.24
CA THR A 212 9.08 7.31 -67.99
C THR A 212 9.74 6.48 -69.09
N ASN A 213 9.78 5.15 -68.96
CA ASN A 213 10.23 4.27 -70.04
C ASN A 213 9.18 4.12 -71.17
N ASN A 214 7.89 4.07 -70.84
CA ASN A 214 6.83 4.00 -71.87
C ASN A 214 6.63 5.33 -72.64
N GLY A 215 6.97 6.48 -72.05
CA GLY A 215 6.86 7.79 -72.70
C GLY A 215 7.98 8.13 -73.69
N LYS A 216 9.11 7.41 -73.67
CA LYS A 216 10.22 7.64 -74.60
C LYS A 216 10.12 6.85 -75.91
N GLU A 217 9.30 5.80 -75.97
CA GLU A 217 9.05 5.03 -77.20
C GLU A 217 7.91 5.63 -78.07
N SER A 218 7.30 6.74 -77.67
CA SER A 218 6.21 7.40 -78.43
C SER A 218 6.65 8.61 -79.27
N ASN A 219 7.95 8.96 -79.27
CA ASN A 219 8.51 10.07 -80.05
C ASN A 219 9.78 9.62 -80.78
N GLN A 220 9.65 8.66 -81.70
CA GLN A 220 10.53 8.48 -82.87
C GLN A 220 9.88 7.56 -83.89
#